data_AF-A0A0Q6VPM1-F1
#
_entry.id   AF-A0A0Q6VPM1-F1
#
_cell.length_a   1.000
_cell.length_b   1.000
_cell.length_c   1.000
_cell.angle_alpha   90.00
_cell.angle_beta   90.00
_cell.angle_gamma   90.00
#
_symmetry.space_group_name_H-M   'P 1'
#
loop_
_entity.id
_entity.type
_entity.pdbx_description
1 polymer ?
#
loop_
_entity_poly.entity_id
_entity_poly.type
_entity_poly.pdbx_seq_one_letter_code
_entity_poly.pdbx_strand_id
1 'polypeptide(L)'
;MYFDKENLYDSIIRHWEDTCPEDIAGIKRGMLREAAIAAVSRANGYGITDPSAQHLFAGLMMTVSPSFDDNAMVKSHLSNPDVPQADRLSRMIAQLPEQAWEQIVKAKRYDALFELAPG
;
A
#
# COMPACT_ATOMS: atom_id res chain seq x y z
N MET A 1 -22.48 4.88 5.75
CA MET A 1 -22.04 3.59 6.33
C MET A 1 -20.63 3.84 6.84
N TYR A 2 -20.44 3.94 8.16
CA TYR A 2 -19.13 4.20 8.76
C TYR A 2 -18.36 2.88 8.67
N PHE A 3 -17.53 2.71 7.64
CA PHE A 3 -16.60 1.58 7.61
C PHE A 3 -15.61 1.84 8.75
N ASP A 4 -15.72 1.05 9.81
CA ASP A 4 -14.88 1.18 10.98
C ASP A 4 -13.43 0.95 10.54
N LYS A 5 -12.57 1.97 10.72
CA LYS A 5 -11.16 1.90 10.32
C LYS A 5 -10.47 0.73 11.01
N GLU A 6 -10.93 0.34 12.20
CA GLU A 6 -10.44 -0.82 12.92
C GLU A 6 -10.71 -2.13 12.18
N ASN A 7 -11.92 -2.29 11.62
CA ASN A 7 -12.26 -3.46 10.81
C ASN A 7 -11.43 -3.53 9.52
N LEU A 8 -11.05 -2.38 8.96
CA LEU A 8 -10.18 -2.32 7.77
C LEU A 8 -8.75 -2.76 8.08
N TYR A 9 -8.16 -2.32 9.20
CA TYR A 9 -6.82 -2.74 9.56
C TYR A 9 -6.76 -4.24 9.83
N ASP A 10 -7.73 -4.77 10.57
CA ASP A 10 -7.81 -6.20 10.86
C ASP A 10 -8.00 -7.04 9.59
N SER A 11 -8.79 -6.56 8.62
CA SER A 11 -8.97 -7.27 7.34
C SER A 11 -7.71 -7.22 6.47
N ILE A 12 -6.95 -6.12 6.49
CA ILE A 12 -5.64 -6.03 5.82
C ILE A 12 -4.65 -7.02 6.45
N ILE A 13 -4.57 -7.06 7.78
CA ILE A 13 -3.66 -7.99 8.47
C ILE A 13 -4.03 -9.43 8.14
N ARG A 14 -5.32 -9.77 8.20
CA ARG A 14 -5.80 -11.10 7.82
C ARG A 14 -5.46 -11.45 6.37
N HIS A 15 -5.60 -10.49 5.46
CA HIS A 15 -5.21 -10.68 4.07
C HIS A 15 -3.71 -10.99 3.93
N TRP A 16 -2.84 -10.32 4.69
CA TRP A 16 -1.41 -10.63 4.72
C TRP A 16 -1.12 -12.01 5.33
N GLU A 17 -1.82 -12.40 6.39
CA GLU A 17 -1.73 -13.75 6.98
C GLU A 17 -2.10 -14.83 5.94
N ASP A 18 -3.09 -14.56 5.09
CA ASP A 18 -3.55 -15.49 4.05
C ASP A 18 -2.67 -15.52 2.79
N THR A 19 -2.05 -14.39 2.40
CA THR A 19 -1.38 -14.24 1.10
C THR A 19 0.14 -14.21 1.15
N CYS A 20 0.73 -13.71 2.23
CA CYS A 20 2.17 -13.61 2.40
C CYS A 20 2.64 -14.04 3.81
N PRO A 21 2.25 -15.24 4.29
CA PRO A 21 2.56 -15.69 5.65
C PRO A 21 4.06 -15.73 5.95
N GLU A 22 4.90 -16.05 4.95
CA GLU A 22 6.36 -16.10 5.11
C GLU A 22 6.97 -14.71 5.32
N ASP A 23 6.46 -13.69 4.62
CA ASP A 23 6.95 -12.31 4.73
C ASP A 23 6.63 -11.69 6.10
N ILE A 24 5.57 -12.18 6.78
CA ILE A 24 5.14 -11.67 8.08
C ILE A 24 5.49 -12.59 9.26
N ALA A 25 6.05 -13.78 9.04
CA ALA A 25 6.25 -14.81 10.06
C ALA A 25 7.07 -14.36 11.29
N GLY A 26 7.92 -13.34 11.13
CA GLY A 26 8.73 -12.76 12.22
C GLY A 26 8.18 -11.46 12.82
N ILE A 27 7.07 -10.93 12.29
CA ILE A 27 6.55 -9.62 12.67
C ILE A 27 5.49 -9.78 13.76
N LYS A 28 5.65 -9.05 14.87
CA LYS A 28 4.65 -9.06 15.94
C LYS A 28 3.33 -8.46 15.44
N ARG A 29 2.19 -9.01 15.89
CA ARG A 29 0.85 -8.51 15.52
C ARG A 29 0.67 -7.00 15.74
N GLY A 30 1.25 -6.43 16.80
CA GLY A 30 1.24 -4.98 17.03
C GLY A 30 1.91 -4.18 15.92
N MET A 31 3.06 -4.66 15.42
CA MET A 31 3.77 -4.06 14.29
C MET A 31 3.02 -4.25 12.97
N LEU A 32 2.36 -5.40 12.77
CA LEU A 32 1.47 -5.58 11.60
C LEU A 32 0.32 -4.57 11.60
N ARG A 33 -0.23 -4.26 12.78
CA ARG A 33 -1.26 -3.22 12.89
C ARG A 33 -0.71 -1.83 12.57
N GLU A 34 0.47 -1.49 13.06
CA GLU A 34 1.13 -0.22 12.72
C GLU A 34 1.40 -0.12 11.21
N ALA A 35 1.84 -1.22 10.57
CA ALA A 35 2.03 -1.29 9.12
C ALA A 35 0.71 -1.10 8.36
N ALA A 36 -0.39 -1.71 8.81
CA ALA A 36 -1.70 -1.54 8.18
C ALA A 36 -2.20 -0.09 8.29
N ILE A 37 -1.99 0.55 9.44
CA ILE A 37 -2.28 1.97 9.65
C ILE A 37 -1.44 2.83 8.70
N ALA A 38 -0.15 2.55 8.56
CA ALA A 38 0.75 3.26 7.65
C ALA A 38 0.32 3.12 6.19
N ALA A 39 -0.02 1.92 5.74
CA ALA A 39 -0.54 1.67 4.39
C ALA A 39 -1.80 2.50 4.11
N VAL A 40 -2.77 2.47 5.03
CA VAL A 40 -4.02 3.23 4.88
C VAL A 40 -3.77 4.74 4.94
N SER A 41 -2.87 5.21 5.81
CA SER A 41 -2.47 6.61 5.87
C SER A 41 -1.88 7.08 4.53
N ARG A 42 -0.95 6.33 3.95
CA ARG A 42 -0.33 6.64 2.65
C ARG A 42 -1.33 6.59 1.50
N ALA A 43 -2.17 5.56 1.46
CA ALA A 43 -3.25 5.48 0.48
C ALA A 43 -4.17 6.71 0.55
N ASN A 44 -4.57 7.12 1.76
CA ASN A 44 -5.36 8.34 1.97
C ASN A 44 -4.62 9.61 1.50
N GLY A 45 -3.29 9.67 1.65
CA GLY A 45 -2.46 10.77 1.15
C GLY A 45 -2.56 10.97 -0.37
N TYR A 46 -2.83 9.90 -1.12
CA TYR A 46 -3.09 9.95 -2.57
C TYR A 46 -4.59 10.15 -2.91
N GLY A 47 -5.45 10.30 -1.90
CA GLY A 47 -6.90 10.39 -2.03
C GLY A 47 -7.60 9.04 -2.20
N ILE A 48 -6.91 7.92 -1.97
CA ILE A 48 -7.48 6.57 -2.07
C ILE A 48 -8.25 6.26 -0.79
N THR A 49 -9.56 6.42 -0.84
CA THR A 49 -10.46 6.25 0.32
C THR A 49 -11.34 5.01 0.24
N ASP A 50 -11.36 4.32 -0.90
CA ASP A 50 -12.09 3.06 -1.05
C ASP A 50 -11.38 1.91 -0.28
N PRO A 51 -12.08 1.16 0.59
CA PRO A 51 -11.48 0.08 1.36
C PRO A 51 -10.82 -1.01 0.53
N SER A 52 -11.34 -1.34 -0.66
CA SER A 52 -10.78 -2.39 -1.52
C SER A 52 -9.49 -1.90 -2.17
N ALA A 53 -9.45 -0.63 -2.61
CA ALA A 53 -8.22 -0.01 -3.11
C ALA A 53 -7.16 0.13 -2.01
N GLN A 54 -7.56 0.42 -0.76
CA GLN A 54 -6.65 0.45 0.39
C GLN A 54 -6.06 -0.93 0.71
N HIS A 55 -6.86 -2.01 0.60
CA HIS A 55 -6.32 -3.38 0.68
C HIS A 55 -5.29 -3.67 -0.40
N LEU A 56 -5.58 -3.29 -1.64
CA LEU A 56 -4.67 -3.51 -2.75
C LEU A 56 -3.36 -2.74 -2.55
N PHE A 57 -3.43 -1.49 -2.09
CA PHE A 57 -2.26 -0.68 -1.74
C PHE A 57 -1.42 -1.36 -0.64
N ALA A 58 -2.07 -1.82 0.42
CA ALA A 58 -1.43 -2.54 1.52
C ALA A 58 -0.80 -3.87 1.07
N GLY A 59 -1.45 -4.58 0.13
CA GLY A 59 -0.90 -5.79 -0.49
C GLY A 59 0.38 -5.51 -1.27
N LEU A 60 0.41 -4.45 -2.09
CA LEU A 60 1.62 -4.03 -2.82
C LEU A 60 2.77 -3.66 -1.86
N MET A 61 2.45 -3.03 -0.73
CA MET A 61 3.43 -2.69 0.30
C MET A 61 4.14 -3.95 0.85
N MET A 62 3.43 -5.05 1.04
CA MET A 62 4.03 -6.31 1.53
C MET A 62 4.69 -7.12 0.42
N THR A 63 4.00 -7.31 -0.71
CA THR A 63 4.42 -8.23 -1.78
C THR A 63 5.47 -7.64 -2.71
N VAL A 64 5.38 -6.35 -3.00
CA VAL A 64 6.27 -5.68 -3.96
C VAL A 64 7.38 -4.95 -3.24
N SER A 65 7.06 -3.98 -2.38
CA SER A 65 8.03 -3.23 -1.57
C SER A 65 7.31 -2.32 -0.57
N PRO A 66 7.77 -2.22 0.69
CA PRO A 66 7.17 -1.27 1.63
C PRO A 66 7.28 0.19 1.20
N SER A 67 8.23 0.50 0.31
CA SER A 67 8.45 1.83 -0.27
C SER A 67 8.03 1.91 -1.75
N PHE A 68 7.12 1.07 -2.24
CA PHE A 68 6.80 1.04 -3.68
C PHE A 68 6.34 2.39 -4.23
N ASP A 69 5.54 3.12 -3.45
CA ASP A 69 5.06 4.45 -3.78
C ASP A 69 6.09 5.55 -3.54
N ASP A 70 7.33 5.25 -3.17
CA ASP A 70 8.42 6.23 -3.27
C ASP A 70 8.90 6.44 -4.70
N ASN A 71 8.66 5.46 -5.58
CA ASN A 71 9.05 5.54 -6.98
C ASN A 71 8.34 6.70 -7.68
N ALA A 72 9.10 7.52 -8.42
CA ALA A 72 8.58 8.72 -9.06
C ALA A 72 7.45 8.43 -10.07
N MET A 73 7.51 7.32 -10.81
CA MET A 73 6.45 6.94 -11.75
C MET A 73 5.19 6.51 -10.99
N VAL A 74 5.34 5.73 -9.92
CA VAL A 74 4.21 5.37 -9.04
C VAL A 74 3.55 6.62 -8.49
N LYS A 75 4.31 7.52 -7.87
CA LYS A 75 3.79 8.80 -7.35
C LYS A 75 3.02 9.56 -8.43
N SER A 76 3.59 9.69 -9.63
CA SER A 76 2.95 10.37 -10.75
C SER A 76 1.60 9.76 -11.16
N HIS A 77 1.45 8.44 -11.10
CA HIS A 77 0.16 7.79 -11.36
C HIS A 77 -0.84 8.02 -10.22
N LEU A 78 -0.39 7.86 -8.97
CA LEU A 78 -1.23 7.98 -7.79
C LEU A 78 -1.68 9.43 -7.50
N SER A 79 -0.93 10.43 -7.96
CA SER A 79 -1.26 11.84 -7.81
C SER A 79 -1.86 12.48 -9.07
N ASN A 80 -2.15 11.71 -10.13
CA ASN A 80 -2.62 12.27 -11.39
C ASN A 80 -4.02 12.92 -11.25
N PRO A 81 -4.15 14.25 -11.41
CA PRO A 81 -5.43 14.94 -11.22
C PRO A 81 -6.47 14.62 -12.30
N ASP A 82 -6.03 14.19 -13.49
CA ASP A 82 -6.90 13.87 -14.62
C ASP A 82 -7.55 12.48 -14.50
N VAL A 83 -7.14 11.71 -13.50
CA VAL A 83 -7.66 10.37 -13.22
C VAL A 83 -8.47 10.41 -11.92
N PRO A 84 -9.72 9.89 -11.92
CA PRO A 84 -10.51 9.74 -10.69
C PRO A 84 -9.72 8.99 -9.62
N GLN A 85 -9.75 9.46 -8.37
CA GLN A 85 -8.97 8.88 -7.26
C GLN A 85 -9.13 7.36 -7.13
N ALA A 86 -10.36 6.86 -7.32
CA ALA A 86 -10.68 5.43 -7.27
C ALA A 86 -9.97 4.60 -8.36
N ASP A 87 -9.62 5.21 -9.50
CA ASP A 87 -9.03 4.53 -10.65
C ASP A 87 -7.49 4.60 -10.67
N ARG A 88 -6.87 5.47 -9.87
CA ARG A 88 -5.43 5.75 -9.96
C ARG A 88 -4.59 4.53 -9.67
N LEU A 89 -4.95 3.77 -8.63
CA LEU A 89 -4.21 2.58 -8.22
C LEU A 89 -4.32 1.46 -9.27
N SER A 90 -5.52 1.17 -9.76
CA SER A 90 -5.73 0.12 -10.77
C SER A 90 -5.06 0.48 -12.10
N ARG A 91 -5.14 1.76 -12.52
CA ARG A 91 -4.41 2.25 -13.71
C ARG A 91 -2.91 2.21 -13.54
N MET A 92 -2.38 2.59 -12.37
CA MET A 92 -0.96 2.46 -12.07
C MET A 92 -0.51 1.02 -12.27
N ILE A 93 -1.21 0.04 -11.68
CA ILE A 93 -0.83 -1.38 -11.81
C ILE A 93 -0.82 -1.82 -13.28
N ALA A 94 -1.82 -1.39 -14.06
CA ALA A 94 -1.95 -1.78 -15.45
C ALA A 94 -0.96 -1.10 -16.41
N GLN A 95 -0.46 0.10 -16.06
CA GLN A 95 0.34 0.94 -16.97
C GLN A 95 1.80 1.03 -16.58
N LEU A 96 2.15 0.70 -15.32
CA LEU A 96 3.52 0.80 -14.87
C LEU A 96 4.38 -0.25 -15.59
N PRO A 97 5.48 0.16 -16.28
CA PRO A 97 6.29 -0.76 -17.05
C PRO A 97 7.05 -1.74 -16.14
N GLU A 98 7.34 -2.94 -16.65
CA GLU A 98 8.06 -3.99 -15.92
C GLU A 98 9.39 -3.49 -15.32
N GLN A 99 10.13 -2.65 -16.05
CA GLN A 99 11.39 -2.09 -15.57
C GLN A 99 11.22 -1.22 -14.31
N ALA A 100 10.07 -0.54 -14.17
CA ALA A 100 9.78 0.23 -12.96
C ALA A 100 9.52 -0.70 -11.76
N TRP A 101 8.80 -1.80 -11.97
CA TRP A 101 8.58 -2.81 -10.94
C TRP A 101 9.90 -3.42 -10.45
N GLU A 102 10.81 -3.75 -11.37
CA GLU A 102 12.14 -4.23 -11.00
C GLU A 102 12.93 -3.20 -10.16
N GLN A 103 12.89 -1.93 -10.55
CA GLN A 103 13.58 -0.87 -9.81
C GLN A 103 13.01 -0.72 -8.39
N ILE A 104 11.69 -0.80 -8.24
CA ILE A 104 11.01 -0.76 -6.94
C ILE A 104 11.50 -1.92 -6.06
N VAL A 105 11.53 -3.14 -6.60
CA VAL A 105 11.97 -4.33 -5.86
C VAL A 105 13.45 -4.23 -5.48
N LYS A 106 14.29 -3.66 -6.34
CA LYS A 106 15.73 -3.45 -6.07
C LYS A 106 15.99 -2.35 -5.03
N ALA A 107 15.10 -1.35 -4.94
CA ALA A 107 15.21 -0.21 -4.02
C ALA A 107 14.36 -0.36 -2.74
N LYS A 108 14.09 -1.61 -2.32
CA LYS A 108 13.29 -1.94 -1.13
C LYS A 108 13.83 -1.26 0.13
N ARG A 109 12.94 -0.54 0.82
CA ARG A 109 13.19 0.08 2.13
C ARG A 109 12.21 -0.49 3.16
N TYR A 110 12.67 -1.36 4.04
CA TYR A 110 11.81 -2.00 5.05
C TYR A 110 11.37 -1.05 6.16
N ASP A 111 12.13 0.02 6.43
CA ASP A 111 11.78 1.09 7.35
C ASP A 111 10.52 1.86 6.92
N ALA A 112 10.24 1.91 5.61
CA ALA A 112 9.04 2.55 5.06
C ALA A 112 7.74 1.84 5.43
N LEU A 113 7.80 0.63 6.02
CA LEU A 113 6.62 -0.11 6.47
C LEU A 113 5.79 0.66 7.50
N PHE A 114 6.44 1.55 8.27
CA PHE A 114 5.81 2.32 9.35
C PHE A 114 5.68 3.83 9.03
N GLU A 115 6.06 4.25 7.82
CA GLU A 115 5.97 5.65 7.40
C GLU A 115 4.52 6.03 7.12
N LEU A 116 4.08 7.17 7.69
CA LEU A 116 2.77 7.75 7.42
C LEU A 116 2.84 8.71 6.22
N ALA A 117 1.69 9.05 5.64
CA ALA A 117 1.65 10.15 4.67
C ALA A 117 2.18 11.45 5.30
N PRO A 118 2.92 12.29 4.55
CA PRO A 118 3.25 13.63 5.02
C PRO A 118 1.95 14.42 5.25
N GLY A 119 1.81 14.96 6.46
CA GLY A 119 0.63 15.72 6.90
C GLY A 119 0.58 17.15 6.39
#